data_AF-F8A9L3-F1
#
_entry.id   AF-F8A9L3-F1
#
_cell.length_a   1.000
_cell.length_b   1.000
_cell.length_c   1.000
_cell.angle_alpha   90.00
_cell.angle_beta   90.00
_cell.angle_gamma   90.00
#
_symmetry.space_group_name_H-M   'P 1'
#
loop_
_entity.id
_entity.type
_entity.pdbx_description
1 polymer ?
#
loop_
_entity_poly.entity_id
_entity_poly.type
_entity_poly.pdbx_seq_one_letter_code
_entity_poly.pdbx_strand_id
1 'polypeptide(L)'
;MAIFTSQTPMLKKEEVKRPWYVVDAKGKTLGRLASIIAYRLQGKHRPDYTPHVDAGDFIVVINADKIKLTGKKLDQKIYWRHSGYMGGIKLTPAKKMLNKKPEEVIRLAVKRMLPKNRLGRKMLKKLKVYRGETHPHTAQKPKALEI
;
A
#
# COMPACT_ATOMS: atom_id res chain seq x y z
N MET A 1 -14.35 -29.04 -30.17
CA MET A 1 -13.02 -28.38 -30.36
C MET A 1 -13.24 -26.88 -30.37
N ALA A 2 -12.64 -26.12 -29.45
CA ALA A 2 -12.80 -24.67 -29.43
C ALA A 2 -11.82 -24.03 -30.43
N ILE A 3 -12.35 -23.53 -31.55
CA ILE A 3 -11.60 -22.81 -32.58
C ILE A 3 -11.53 -21.33 -32.16
N PHE A 4 -10.61 -21.01 -31.24
CA PHE A 4 -10.22 -19.63 -30.97
C PHE A 4 -8.76 -19.46 -31.40
N THR A 5 -8.58 -18.85 -32.58
CA THR A 5 -7.28 -18.68 -33.27
C THR A 5 -6.34 -17.69 -32.57
N SER A 6 -6.83 -16.89 -31.61
CA SER A 6 -5.98 -16.06 -30.76
C SER A 6 -6.55 -15.99 -29.34
N GLN A 7 -5.81 -16.50 -28.36
CA GLN A 7 -6.17 -16.44 -26.94
C GLN A 7 -5.32 -15.37 -26.24
N THR A 8 -5.95 -14.54 -25.42
CA THR A 8 -5.21 -13.59 -24.57
C THR A 8 -4.48 -14.37 -23.46
N PRO A 9 -3.15 -14.30 -23.37
CA PRO A 9 -2.41 -15.02 -22.35
C PRO A 9 -2.78 -14.50 -20.96
N MET A 10 -3.15 -15.43 -20.06
CA MET A 10 -3.39 -15.12 -18.65
C MET A 10 -2.20 -15.58 -17.81
N LEU A 11 -1.78 -14.74 -16.87
CA LEU A 11 -0.65 -15.04 -16.02
C LEU A 11 -0.99 -16.16 -15.04
N LYS A 12 -0.23 -17.25 -15.03
CA LYS A 12 -0.38 -18.31 -14.04
C LYS A 12 0.26 -17.89 -12.71
N LYS A 13 -0.26 -18.43 -11.60
CA LYS A 13 0.22 -18.10 -10.25
C LYS A 13 1.69 -18.48 -10.03
N GLU A 14 2.15 -19.56 -10.66
CA GLU A 14 3.52 -20.07 -10.56
C GLU A 14 4.55 -19.17 -11.26
N GLU A 15 4.16 -18.49 -12.33
CA GLU A 15 5.04 -17.65 -13.15
C GLU A 15 5.22 -16.23 -12.57
N VAL A 16 4.50 -15.90 -11.50
CA VAL A 16 4.52 -14.56 -10.91
C VAL A 16 5.83 -14.30 -10.17
N LYS A 17 6.76 -13.60 -10.83
CA LYS A 17 7.90 -12.97 -10.16
C LYS A 17 7.45 -11.76 -9.34
N ARG A 18 7.83 -11.72 -8.06
CA ARG A 18 7.43 -10.67 -7.10
C ARG A 18 8.67 -9.98 -6.54
N PRO A 19 9.20 -8.95 -7.23
CA PRO A 19 10.32 -8.17 -6.74
C PRO A 19 9.96 -7.42 -5.44
N TRP A 20 10.99 -7.11 -4.66
CA TRP A 20 10.91 -6.25 -3.50
C TRP A 20 11.40 -4.85 -3.85
N TYR A 21 10.67 -3.84 -3.39
CA TYR A 21 11.04 -2.45 -3.56
C TYR A 21 11.04 -1.70 -2.24
N VAL A 22 11.97 -0.76 -2.11
CA VAL A 22 12.03 0.20 -0.99
C VAL A 22 11.68 1.60 -1.50
N VAL A 23 10.81 2.28 -0.77
CA VAL A 23 10.30 3.61 -1.06
C VAL A 23 10.56 4.51 0.13
N ASP A 24 11.20 5.65 -0.10
CA ASP A 24 11.35 6.70 0.92
C ASP A 24 10.12 7.62 0.97
N ALA A 25 9.48 7.71 2.14
CA ALA A 25 8.35 8.59 2.38
C ALA A 25 8.74 10.03 2.74
N LYS A 26 10.02 10.31 2.99
CA LYS A 26 10.51 11.62 3.44
C LYS A 26 10.12 12.73 2.45
N GLY A 27 9.39 13.73 2.95
CA GLY A 27 9.01 14.90 2.15
C GLY A 27 7.94 14.64 1.08
N LYS A 28 7.47 13.40 0.92
CA LYS A 28 6.42 13.05 -0.03
C LYS A 28 5.03 13.37 0.52
N THR A 29 4.10 13.63 -0.40
CA THR A 29 2.69 13.88 -0.04
C THR A 29 1.95 12.57 0.11
N LEU A 30 1.27 12.37 1.24
CA LEU A 30 0.57 11.11 1.59
C LEU A 30 -0.27 10.51 0.45
N GLY A 31 -1.11 11.33 -0.20
CA GLY A 31 -2.02 10.86 -1.25
C GLY A 31 -1.30 10.42 -2.53
N ARG A 32 -0.31 11.20 -2.97
CA ARG A 32 0.46 10.90 -4.19
C ARG A 32 1.29 9.63 -4.01
N LEU A 33 1.96 9.52 -2.86
CA LEU A 33 2.73 8.33 -2.51
C LEU A 33 1.84 7.08 -2.44
N ALA A 34 0.70 7.17 -1.74
CA ALA A 34 -0.21 6.03 -1.56
C ALA A 34 -0.79 5.53 -2.90
N SER A 35 -1.06 6.42 -3.85
CA SER A 35 -1.60 6.06 -5.16
C SER A 35 -0.61 5.21 -5.96
N ILE A 36 0.65 5.61 -6.00
CA ILE A 36 1.70 4.89 -6.73
C ILE A 36 1.99 3.54 -6.06
N ILE A 37 2.04 3.51 -4.73
CA ILE A 37 2.17 2.27 -3.96
C ILE A 37 1.02 1.31 -4.28
N ALA A 38 -0.24 1.80 -4.26
CA ALA A 38 -1.40 0.97 -4.56
C ALA A 38 -1.38 0.43 -5.99
N TYR A 39 -0.96 1.24 -6.96
CA TYR A 39 -0.82 0.83 -8.36
C TYR A 39 0.18 -0.32 -8.53
N ARG A 40 1.33 -0.25 -7.84
CA ARG A 40 2.33 -1.32 -7.85
C ARG A 40 1.93 -2.56 -7.06
N LEU A 41 1.25 -2.40 -5.91
CA LEU A 41 0.68 -3.51 -5.16
C LEU A 41 -0.41 -4.27 -5.95
N GLN A 42 -1.12 -3.59 -6.86
CA GLN A 42 -2.07 -4.24 -7.76
C GLN A 42 -1.36 -4.93 -8.95
N GLY A 43 -0.10 -4.61 -9.23
CA GLY A 43 0.64 -5.14 -10.37
C GLY A 43 0.27 -4.49 -11.72
N LYS A 44 -0.53 -3.42 -11.73
CA LYS A 44 -1.02 -2.76 -12.95
C LYS A 44 0.07 -2.07 -13.78
N HIS A 45 1.27 -1.92 -13.23
CA HIS A 45 2.43 -1.40 -13.94
C HIS A 45 3.04 -2.41 -14.92
N ARG A 46 2.68 -3.69 -14.82
CA ARG A 46 3.15 -4.75 -15.72
C ARG A 46 2.14 -4.97 -16.84
N PRO A 47 2.59 -5.26 -18.07
CA PRO A 47 1.71 -5.60 -19.18
C PRO A 47 0.98 -6.93 -18.94
N ASP A 48 1.58 -7.85 -18.18
CA ASP A 48 1.02 -9.19 -17.86
C ASP A 48 -0.11 -9.16 -16.80
N TYR A 49 -0.76 -8.01 -16.60
CA TYR A 49 -1.73 -7.83 -15.52
C TYR A 49 -2.97 -8.71 -15.75
N THR A 50 -3.18 -9.64 -14.80
CA THR A 50 -4.35 -10.52 -14.80
C THR A 50 -5.20 -10.24 -13.55
N PRO A 51 -6.46 -9.77 -13.69
CA PRO A 51 -7.26 -9.24 -12.56
C PRO A 51 -7.51 -10.20 -11.39
N HIS A 52 -7.58 -11.50 -11.67
CA HIS A 52 -7.89 -12.53 -10.67
C HIS A 52 -6.63 -13.08 -9.97
N VAL A 53 -5.42 -12.73 -10.47
CA VAL A 53 -4.15 -13.23 -9.96
C VAL A 53 -3.41 -12.14 -9.18
N ASP A 54 -2.77 -12.54 -8.08
CA ASP A 54 -1.97 -11.64 -7.26
C ASP A 54 -0.56 -11.43 -7.85
N ALA A 55 -0.47 -10.51 -8.81
CA ALA A 55 0.75 -10.17 -9.57
C ALA A 55 1.55 -8.98 -9.01
N GLY A 56 1.13 -8.39 -7.89
CA GLY A 56 1.78 -7.21 -7.33
C GLY A 56 3.09 -7.46 -6.60
N ASP A 57 3.88 -6.40 -6.47
CA ASP A 57 5.21 -6.41 -5.84
C ASP A 57 5.14 -6.34 -4.31
N PHE A 58 6.27 -6.62 -3.65
CA PHE A 58 6.46 -6.27 -2.25
C PHE A 58 7.01 -4.85 -2.14
N ILE A 59 6.38 -4.04 -1.28
CA ILE A 59 6.76 -2.64 -1.11
C ILE A 59 7.05 -2.39 0.36
N VAL A 60 8.26 -1.93 0.62
CA VAL A 60 8.74 -1.48 1.92
C VAL A 60 8.79 0.04 1.89
N VAL A 61 8.08 0.69 2.80
CA VAL A 61 8.09 2.13 2.99
C VAL A 61 8.93 2.46 4.23
N ILE A 62 9.92 3.32 4.08
CA ILE A 62 10.75 3.85 5.16
C ILE A 62 10.43 5.32 5.43
N ASN A 63 10.86 5.88 6.56
CA ASN A 63 10.61 7.27 6.96
C ASN A 63 9.11 7.66 7.00
N ALA A 64 8.25 6.76 7.48
CA ALA A 64 6.81 7.03 7.51
C ALA A 64 6.41 8.23 8.39
N ASP A 65 7.25 8.61 9.35
CA ASP A 65 7.06 9.80 10.20
C ASP A 65 7.30 11.13 9.47
N LYS A 66 8.14 11.15 8.44
CA LYS A 66 8.49 12.35 7.67
C LYS A 66 7.53 12.62 6.50
N ILE A 67 6.36 11.96 6.48
CA ILE A 67 5.34 12.15 5.44
C ILE A 67 4.62 13.50 5.59
N LYS A 68 4.43 14.21 4.47
CA LYS A 68 3.74 15.51 4.47
C LYS A 68 2.24 15.35 4.18
N LEU A 69 1.43 16.04 4.99
CA LEU A 69 0.05 16.35 4.67
C LEU A 69 -0.03 17.84 4.29
N THR A 70 -0.64 18.13 3.14
CA THR A 70 -0.77 19.50 2.62
C THR A 70 -1.89 20.28 3.31
N GLY A 71 -1.70 21.59 3.49
CA GLY A 71 -2.71 22.51 4.05
C GLY A 71 -3.05 22.21 5.51
N LYS A 72 -4.29 22.55 5.93
CA LYS A 72 -4.79 22.34 7.31
C LYS A 72 -5.20 20.89 7.61
N LYS A 73 -4.89 19.93 6.72
CA LYS A 73 -5.30 18.53 6.85
C LYS A 73 -4.69 17.83 8.05
N LEU A 74 -3.55 18.30 8.55
CA LEU A 74 -2.89 17.70 9.71
C LEU A 74 -3.76 17.85 10.98
N ASP A 75 -4.46 18.98 11.11
CA ASP A 75 -5.33 19.27 12.26
C ASP A 75 -6.79 18.90 12.00
N GLN A 76 -7.29 19.13 10.78
CA GLN A 76 -8.70 18.91 10.44
C GLN A 76 -9.05 17.45 10.14
N LYS A 77 -8.09 16.61 9.74
CA LYS A 77 -8.39 15.23 9.36
C LYS A 77 -8.58 14.36 10.60
N ILE A 78 -9.78 13.83 10.74
CA ILE A 78 -10.14 12.92 11.83
C ILE A 78 -10.29 11.50 11.31
N TYR A 79 -9.61 10.56 11.96
CA TYR A 79 -9.83 9.12 11.79
C TYR A 79 -10.87 8.66 12.80
N TRP A 80 -12.00 8.19 12.29
CA TRP A 80 -13.08 7.64 13.11
C TRP A 80 -13.03 6.11 13.07
N ARG A 81 -13.35 5.49 14.20
CA ARG A 81 -13.65 4.06 14.30
C ARG A 81 -14.72 3.84 15.37
N HIS A 82 -15.53 2.81 15.20
CA HIS A 82 -16.57 2.43 16.16
C HIS A 82 -16.24 1.06 16.76
N SER A 83 -16.46 0.87 18.06
CA SER A 83 -16.24 -0.42 18.72
C SER A 83 -17.37 -1.43 18.50
N GLY A 84 -18.59 -0.96 18.18
CA GLY A 84 -19.80 -1.78 18.07
C GLY A 84 -20.76 -1.60 19.25
N TYR A 85 -20.30 -1.04 20.37
CA TYR A 85 -21.11 -0.74 21.55
C TYR A 85 -21.71 0.67 21.49
N MET A 86 -22.82 0.91 22.20
CA MET A 86 -23.43 2.23 22.31
C MET A 86 -22.43 3.25 22.89
N GLY A 87 -22.30 4.42 22.26
CA GLY A 87 -21.30 5.43 22.63
C GLY A 87 -19.84 5.07 22.28
N GLY A 88 -19.60 3.97 21.56
CA GLY A 88 -18.28 3.42 21.28
C GLY A 88 -17.46 4.11 20.19
N ILE A 89 -17.76 5.37 19.85
CA ILE A 89 -17.06 6.10 18.80
C ILE A 89 -15.70 6.61 19.31
N LYS A 90 -14.65 6.37 18.52
CA LYS A 90 -13.30 6.85 18.80
C LYS A 90 -12.82 7.71 17.64
N LEU A 91 -12.56 8.97 17.93
CA LEU A 91 -12.05 9.97 17.00
C LEU A 91 -10.58 10.21 17.30
N THR A 92 -9.71 10.12 16.30
CA THR A 92 -8.28 10.36 16.43
C THR A 92 -7.83 11.37 15.38
N PRO A 93 -7.30 12.55 15.76
CA PRO A 93 -6.81 13.51 14.78
C PRO A 93 -5.54 12.99 14.11
N ALA A 94 -5.33 13.38 12.85
CA ALA A 94 -4.21 12.94 12.05
C ALA A 94 -2.86 13.27 12.71
N LYS A 95 -2.72 14.45 13.33
CA LYS A 95 -1.56 14.84 14.15
C LYS A 95 -1.19 13.80 15.21
N LYS A 96 -2.16 13.38 16.02
CA LYS A 96 -1.96 12.39 17.09
C LYS A 96 -1.62 11.01 16.51
N MET A 97 -2.23 10.66 15.38
CA MET A 97 -1.98 9.39 14.72
C MET A 97 -0.57 9.31 14.14
N LEU A 98 -0.09 10.39 13.52
CA LEU A 98 1.24 10.47 12.93
C LEU A 98 2.33 10.39 14.01
N ASN A 99 2.11 11.00 15.19
CA ASN A 99 3.04 10.90 16.31
C ASN A 99 3.10 9.49 16.94
N LYS A 100 1.93 8.84 17.07
CA LYS A 100 1.83 7.55 17.77
C LYS A 100 2.14 6.35 16.88
N LYS A 101 1.57 6.32 15.66
CA LYS A 101 1.62 5.22 14.69
C LYS A 101 1.61 5.77 13.26
N PRO A 102 2.72 6.38 12.79
CA PRO A 102 2.80 6.90 11.43
C PRO A 102 2.59 5.82 10.37
N GLU A 103 2.92 4.56 10.68
CA GLU A 103 2.76 3.43 9.78
C GLU A 103 1.29 3.20 9.40
N GLU A 104 0.39 3.38 10.36
CA GLU A 104 -1.05 3.20 10.14
C GLU A 104 -1.64 4.30 9.24
N VAL A 105 -1.06 5.50 9.23
CA VAL A 105 -1.52 6.59 8.35
C VAL A 105 -1.34 6.19 6.89
N ILE A 106 -0.16 5.68 6.54
CA ILE A 106 0.17 5.22 5.18
C ILE A 106 -0.62 3.95 4.87
N ARG A 107 -0.66 2.99 5.80
CA ARG A 107 -1.39 1.73 5.62
C ARG A 107 -2.87 1.95 5.36
N LEU A 108 -3.53 2.86 6.10
CA LEU A 108 -4.93 3.20 5.88
C LEU A 108 -5.17 3.91 4.56
N ALA A 109 -4.26 4.82 4.15
CA ALA A 109 -4.35 5.49 2.87
C ALA A 109 -4.29 4.47 1.72
N VAL A 110 -3.29 3.57 1.72
CA VAL A 110 -3.12 2.54 0.69
C VAL A 110 -4.26 1.52 0.74
N LYS A 111 -4.68 1.07 1.93
CA LYS A 111 -5.81 0.12 2.10
C LYS A 111 -7.08 0.62 1.43
N ARG A 112 -7.36 1.93 1.50
CA ARG A 112 -8.56 2.53 0.88
C ARG A 112 -8.47 2.62 -0.65
N MET A 113 -7.27 2.48 -1.23
CA MET A 113 -7.02 2.49 -2.68
C MET A 113 -6.97 1.07 -3.30
N LEU A 114 -7.06 0.02 -2.48
CA LEU A 114 -7.08 -1.38 -2.94
C LEU A 114 -8.53 -1.90 -3.08
N PRO A 115 -8.77 -2.92 -3.95
CA PRO A 115 -10.08 -3.54 -4.07
C PRO A 115 -10.52 -4.16 -2.72
N LYS A 116 -11.78 -3.96 -2.35
CA LYS A 116 -12.34 -4.41 -1.06
C LYS A 116 -12.74 -5.90 -1.06
N ASN A 117 -11.89 -6.76 -1.61
CA ASN A 117 -12.14 -8.20 -1.72
C ASN A 117 -11.05 -9.02 -0.99
N ARG A 118 -11.16 -10.36 -1.03
CA ARG A 118 -10.19 -11.27 -0.41
C ARG A 118 -8.78 -11.08 -1.00
N LEU A 119 -8.69 -10.78 -2.30
CA LEU A 119 -7.43 -10.55 -3.01
C LEU A 119 -6.73 -9.25 -2.54
N GLY A 120 -7.45 -8.15 -2.44
CA GLY A 120 -6.92 -6.88 -1.95
C GLY A 120 -6.42 -6.95 -0.51
N ARG A 121 -7.05 -7.77 0.33
CA ARG A 121 -6.52 -8.08 1.68
C ARG A 121 -5.18 -8.82 1.62
N LYS A 122 -4.96 -9.70 0.64
CA LYS A 122 -3.66 -10.36 0.41
C LYS A 122 -2.62 -9.37 -0.11
N MET A 123 -2.99 -8.52 -1.07
CA MET A 123 -2.13 -7.45 -1.60
C MET A 123 -1.65 -6.52 -0.48
N LEU A 124 -2.54 -6.11 0.44
CA LEU A 124 -2.17 -5.24 1.55
C LEU A 124 -1.12 -5.86 2.49
N LYS A 125 -1.05 -7.20 2.61
CA LYS A 125 -0.03 -7.87 3.46
C LYS A 125 1.39 -7.72 2.90
N LYS A 126 1.53 -7.44 1.60
CA LYS A 126 2.80 -7.19 0.91
C LYS A 126 3.38 -5.80 1.19
N LEU A 127 2.54 -4.87 1.66
CA LEU A 127 3.00 -3.57 2.12
C LEU A 127 3.62 -3.69 3.51
N LYS A 128 4.89 -3.29 3.64
CA LYS A 128 5.59 -3.12 4.91
C LYS A 128 5.87 -1.64 5.09
N VAL A 129 5.56 -1.10 6.27
CA VAL A 129 5.75 0.32 6.57
C VAL A 129 6.52 0.42 7.87
N TYR A 130 7.60 1.20 7.85
CA TYR A 130 8.46 1.44 8.99
C TYR A 130 8.52 2.93 9.29
N ARG A 131 8.52 3.27 10.58
CA ARG A 131 8.75 4.63 11.04
C ARG A 131 10.14 5.13 10.65
N GLY A 132 11.18 4.34 10.93
CA GLY A 132 12.57 4.71 10.68
C GLY A 132 13.07 4.41 9.27
N GLU A 133 14.37 4.62 9.07
CA GLU A 133 15.08 4.39 7.80
C GLU A 133 15.44 2.91 7.58
N THR A 134 15.55 2.15 8.67
CA THR A 134 15.97 0.75 8.65
C THR A 134 14.77 -0.19 8.53
N HIS A 135 14.94 -1.25 7.72
CA HIS A 135 13.98 -2.34 7.59
C HIS A 135 14.71 -3.69 7.75
N PRO A 136 14.07 -4.71 8.35
CA PRO A 136 14.68 -6.02 8.61
C PRO A 136 14.76 -6.93 7.37
N HIS A 137 14.31 -6.45 6.20
CA HIS A 137 14.16 -7.27 4.98
C HIS A 137 15.36 -7.19 4.02
N THR A 138 16.57 -7.04 4.56
CA THR A 138 17.82 -6.95 3.77
C THR A 138 18.12 -8.22 2.97
N ALA A 139 17.73 -9.41 3.47
CA ALA A 139 17.96 -10.68 2.78
C ALA A 139 17.21 -10.80 1.43
N GLN A 140 16.18 -9.98 1.23
CA GLN A 140 15.32 -10.01 0.05
C GLN A 140 15.83 -9.09 -1.06
N LYS A 141 16.95 -8.40 -0.83
CA LYS A 141 17.63 -7.48 -1.78
C LYS A 141 16.64 -6.52 -2.46
N PRO A 142 15.89 -5.71 -1.68
CA PRO A 142 14.94 -4.78 -2.26
C PRO A 142 15.63 -3.75 -3.15
N LYS A 143 15.03 -3.46 -4.29
CA LYS A 143 15.48 -2.39 -5.19
C LYS A 143 14.92 -1.04 -4.72
N ALA A 144 15.74 0.01 -4.75
CA ALA A 144 15.25 1.35 -4.52
C ALA A 144 14.27 1.74 -5.65
N LEU A 145 13.17 2.38 -5.28
CA LEU A 145 12.15 2.82 -6.21
C LEU A 145 11.91 4.30 -5.99
N GLU A 146 12.34 5.11 -6.96
CA GLU A 146 12.16 6.55 -6.93
C GLU A 146 10.72 6.91 -7.34
N ILE A 147 10.08 7.69 -6.46
CA ILE A 147 8.76 8.33 -6.55
C ILE A 147 8.99 9.80 -6.26
#